data_AF-A0A9R0CZY6-F1
#
_entry.id   AF-A0A9R0CZY6-F1
#
_cell.length_a   1.000
_cell.length_b   1.000
_cell.length_c   1.000
_cell.angle_alpha   90.00
_cell.angle_beta   90.00
_cell.angle_gamma   90.00
#
_symmetry.space_group_name_H-M   'P 1'
#
loop_
_entity.id
_entity.type
_entity.pdbx_description
1 polymer ?
#
loop_
_entity_poly.entity_id
_entity_poly.type
_entity_poly.pdbx_seq_one_letter_code
_entity_poly.pdbx_strand_id
1 'polypeptide(L)'
;MKFVLVLCLVAAAVLADDDKYTSKYDNIDLDEILSNKRLLTAYVNCVMERGKCSPEGKELKEHLVDAIETGCKKCTEAQEKGAYKVIEHLIQHELDIWRELCDKYDASGKWRKTYEDRAKANGIVIPECPTILLDRILLSSVWINKPTKSMNFLVLSIVVTMAAFVAAETYTDRYDHINIDEIIENRKLLVPYIKCTLDQGRCTPEGRELKAHIKDAMQTSCSKCTEKQKKGARKVVRHIRAKEQDYWKQILAKYDPEDQYKENYESFLAAED
;
A
#
# COMPACT_ATOMS: atom_id res chain seq x y z
N MET A 1 21.41 -24.71 -67.21
CA MET A 1 20.37 -23.67 -67.01
C MET A 1 19.07 -24.42 -66.71
N LYS A 2 18.81 -24.88 -65.48
CA LYS A 2 18.23 -24.18 -64.29
C LYS A 2 16.99 -23.36 -64.62
N PHE A 3 15.95 -23.52 -63.76
CA PHE A 3 14.61 -22.88 -63.70
C PHE A 3 13.49 -23.65 -64.43
N VAL A 4 12.37 -24.10 -63.85
CA VAL A 4 11.84 -24.19 -62.47
C VAL A 4 10.79 -25.33 -62.48
N LEU A 5 10.99 -26.33 -61.64
CA LEU A 5 9.94 -27.18 -61.06
C LEU A 5 9.75 -26.70 -59.61
N VAL A 6 8.62 -27.11 -59.01
CA VAL A 6 8.21 -26.91 -57.59
C VAL A 6 7.13 -25.84 -57.44
N LEU A 7 5.91 -26.23 -57.83
CA LEU A 7 4.65 -25.68 -57.33
C LEU A 7 3.89 -26.82 -56.64
N CYS A 8 4.24 -27.07 -55.37
CA CYS A 8 3.47 -27.76 -54.33
C CYS A 8 4.45 -28.25 -53.27
N LEU A 9 4.65 -27.46 -52.20
CA LEU A 9 4.87 -28.00 -50.87
C LEU A 9 4.39 -26.95 -49.88
N VAL A 10 3.39 -27.39 -49.13
CA VAL A 10 2.81 -26.79 -47.94
C VAL A 10 3.90 -26.13 -47.07
N ALA A 11 3.86 -24.81 -46.99
CA ALA A 11 4.26 -24.11 -45.80
C ALA A 11 3.06 -23.25 -45.42
N ALA A 12 2.17 -23.83 -44.60
CA ALA A 12 1.44 -22.99 -43.67
C ALA A 12 2.52 -22.17 -42.97
N ALA A 13 2.57 -20.88 -43.28
CA ALA A 13 3.42 -19.95 -42.58
C ALA A 13 2.91 -19.96 -41.13
N VAL A 14 3.51 -20.82 -40.31
CA VAL A 14 3.60 -20.57 -38.89
C VAL A 14 4.41 -19.28 -38.82
N LEU A 15 3.69 -18.16 -38.67
CA LEU A 15 4.27 -16.90 -38.27
C LEU A 15 4.91 -17.17 -36.91
N ALA A 16 6.21 -17.48 -36.91
CA ALA A 16 7.00 -17.44 -35.71
C ALA A 16 7.05 -15.97 -35.29
N ASP A 17 6.25 -15.64 -34.28
CA ASP A 17 6.15 -14.32 -33.67
C ASP A 17 7.40 -14.13 -32.79
N ASP A 18 8.56 -13.93 -33.42
CA ASP A 18 9.89 -13.92 -32.78
C ASP A 18 10.13 -12.76 -31.79
N ASP A 19 9.16 -11.86 -31.62
CA ASP A 19 9.29 -10.66 -30.76
C ASP A 19 8.53 -10.75 -29.42
N LYS A 20 7.81 -11.84 -29.13
CA LYS A 20 7.04 -11.98 -27.88
C LYS A 20 7.88 -12.39 -26.67
N TYR A 21 7.44 -11.99 -25.47
CA TYR A 21 8.01 -12.49 -24.21
C TYR A 21 7.78 -13.99 -24.08
N THR A 22 8.58 -14.64 -23.22
CA THR A 22 8.46 -16.09 -23.03
C THR A 22 7.07 -16.48 -22.52
N SER A 23 6.47 -17.52 -23.11
CA SER A 23 5.19 -18.07 -22.65
C SER A 23 5.34 -19.13 -21.56
N LYS A 24 6.58 -19.39 -21.10
CA LYS A 24 6.91 -20.45 -20.14
C LYS A 24 6.10 -20.36 -18.83
N TYR A 25 5.72 -19.15 -18.44
CA TYR A 25 5.03 -18.88 -17.18
C TYR A 25 3.57 -18.42 -17.36
N ASP A 26 3.01 -18.56 -18.56
CA ASP A 26 1.64 -18.09 -18.86
C ASP A 26 0.55 -18.87 -18.10
N ASN A 27 0.87 -20.08 -17.63
CA ASN A 27 -0.06 -20.94 -16.86
C ASN A 27 0.05 -20.73 -15.34
N ILE A 28 0.61 -19.61 -14.89
CA ILE A 28 0.69 -19.29 -13.47
C ILE A 28 -0.72 -19.10 -12.87
N ASP A 29 -0.96 -19.64 -11.67
CA ASP A 29 -2.23 -19.46 -10.97
C ASP A 29 -2.32 -18.07 -10.34
N LEU A 30 -2.86 -17.12 -11.10
CA LEU A 30 -3.07 -15.75 -10.65
C LEU A 30 -4.13 -15.68 -9.52
N ASP A 31 -5.09 -16.60 -9.46
CA ASP A 31 -6.11 -16.60 -8.41
C ASP A 31 -5.52 -16.99 -7.06
N GLU A 32 -4.65 -17.99 -7.03
CA GLU A 32 -3.91 -18.35 -5.82
C GLU A 32 -3.03 -17.19 -5.35
N ILE A 33 -2.32 -16.54 -6.27
CA ILE A 33 -1.42 -15.41 -5.93
C ILE A 33 -2.23 -14.23 -5.39
N LEU A 34 -3.33 -13.86 -6.03
CA LEU A 34 -4.15 -12.70 -5.65
C LEU A 34 -4.97 -12.97 -4.39
N SER A 35 -5.46 -14.19 -4.16
CA SER A 35 -6.16 -14.55 -2.92
C SER A 35 -5.23 -14.69 -1.71
N ASN A 36 -3.94 -14.95 -1.95
CA ASN A 36 -2.95 -15.11 -0.89
C ASN A 36 -2.04 -13.89 -0.76
N LYS A 37 -2.38 -13.01 0.18
CA LYS A 37 -1.61 -11.79 0.47
C LYS A 37 -0.11 -12.01 0.66
N ARG A 38 0.31 -13.16 1.21
CA ARG A 38 1.73 -13.50 1.38
C ARG A 38 2.42 -13.75 0.04
N LEU A 39 1.76 -14.44 -0.89
CA LEU A 39 2.26 -14.68 -2.24
C LEU A 39 2.31 -13.37 -3.02
N LEU A 40 1.21 -12.62 -3.06
CA LEU A 40 1.15 -11.31 -3.72
C LEU A 40 2.26 -10.37 -3.21
N THR A 41 2.43 -10.27 -1.89
CA THR A 41 3.47 -9.43 -1.29
C THR A 41 4.88 -9.88 -1.70
N ALA A 42 5.12 -11.19 -1.88
CA ALA A 42 6.42 -11.68 -2.35
C ALA A 42 6.71 -11.22 -3.79
N TYR A 43 5.71 -11.30 -4.69
CA TYR A 43 5.82 -10.79 -6.06
C TYR A 43 6.04 -9.27 -6.10
N VAL A 44 5.24 -8.51 -5.34
CA VAL A 44 5.38 -7.06 -5.22
C VAL A 44 6.76 -6.69 -4.69
N ASN A 45 7.25 -7.38 -3.65
CA ASN A 45 8.58 -7.12 -3.10
C ASN A 45 9.70 -7.42 -4.09
N CYS A 46 9.55 -8.46 -4.92
CA CYS A 46 10.47 -8.77 -5.99
C CYS A 46 10.52 -7.63 -7.02
N VAL A 47 9.35 -7.23 -7.54
CA VAL A 47 9.23 -6.15 -8.53
C VAL A 47 9.78 -4.85 -7.96
N MET A 48 9.41 -4.48 -6.73
CA MET A 48 9.91 -3.29 -6.05
C MET A 48 11.39 -3.37 -5.60
N GLU A 49 12.10 -4.46 -5.90
CA GLU A 49 13.52 -4.68 -5.56
C GLU A 49 13.83 -4.69 -4.06
N ARG A 50 12.83 -5.02 -3.23
CA ARG A 50 12.94 -5.12 -1.77
C ARG A 50 12.90 -6.55 -1.24
N GLY A 51 12.93 -7.54 -2.12
CA GLY A 51 12.82 -8.96 -1.78
C GLY A 51 13.44 -9.89 -2.81
N LYS A 52 13.44 -11.18 -2.47
CA LYS A 52 13.86 -12.24 -3.40
C LYS A 52 12.79 -12.45 -4.47
N CYS A 53 13.22 -12.79 -5.67
CA CYS A 53 12.35 -13.10 -6.79
C CYS A 53 12.24 -14.62 -7.00
N SER A 54 11.03 -15.10 -7.28
CA SER A 54 10.85 -16.39 -7.95
C SER A 54 11.28 -16.27 -9.43
N PRO A 55 11.46 -17.38 -10.16
CA PRO A 55 11.75 -17.34 -11.59
C PRO A 55 10.72 -16.52 -12.39
N GLU A 56 9.43 -16.66 -12.06
CA GLU A 56 8.32 -15.96 -12.70
C GLU A 56 8.34 -14.46 -12.36
N GLY A 57 8.55 -14.12 -11.08
CA GLY A 57 8.63 -12.73 -10.65
C GLY A 57 9.85 -12.01 -11.23
N LYS A 58 10.95 -12.74 -11.47
CA LYS A 58 12.14 -12.20 -12.13
C LYS A 58 11.86 -11.86 -13.59
N GLU A 59 11.24 -12.77 -14.33
CA GLU A 59 10.82 -12.54 -15.71
C GLU A 59 9.92 -11.31 -15.83
N LEU A 60 8.89 -11.23 -14.97
CA LEU A 60 7.99 -10.08 -14.89
C LEU A 60 8.76 -8.79 -14.66
N LYS A 61 9.66 -8.76 -13.66
CA LYS A 61 10.42 -7.56 -13.31
C LYS A 61 11.33 -7.09 -14.45
N GLU A 62 11.96 -8.01 -15.17
CA GLU A 62 12.88 -7.69 -16.27
C GLU A 62 12.16 -7.09 -17.47
N HIS A 63 10.91 -7.49 -17.71
CA HIS A 63 10.11 -7.03 -18.86
C HIS A 63 9.07 -5.95 -18.52
N LEU A 64 8.82 -5.66 -17.24
CA LEU A 64 7.75 -4.75 -16.81
C LEU A 64 7.88 -3.34 -17.40
N VAL A 65 9.10 -2.78 -17.42
CA VAL A 65 9.33 -1.42 -17.94
C VAL A 65 9.06 -1.35 -19.45
N ASP A 66 9.61 -2.30 -20.22
CA ASP A 66 9.41 -2.41 -21.68
C ASP A 66 7.92 -2.63 -22.01
N ALA A 67 7.23 -3.48 -21.25
CA ALA A 67 5.80 -3.72 -21.41
C ALA A 67 4.98 -2.45 -21.15
N ILE A 68 5.34 -1.67 -20.13
CA ILE A 68 4.67 -0.39 -19.85
C ILE A 68 4.97 0.58 -20.99
N GLU A 69 6.23 0.84 -21.35
CA GLU A 69 6.59 1.83 -22.37
C GLU A 69 5.96 1.54 -23.73
N THR A 70 5.93 0.26 -24.12
CA THR A 70 5.43 -0.18 -25.42
C THR A 70 3.93 -0.47 -25.45
N GLY A 71 3.27 -0.56 -24.28
CA GLY A 71 1.86 -0.94 -24.17
C GLY A 71 1.62 -2.43 -24.44
N CYS A 72 2.46 -3.29 -23.87
CA CYS A 72 2.38 -4.75 -23.94
C CYS A 72 2.44 -5.33 -25.36
N LYS A 73 3.08 -4.66 -26.33
CA LYS A 73 3.18 -5.14 -27.73
C LYS A 73 3.76 -6.54 -27.88
N LYS A 74 4.65 -6.92 -26.97
CA LYS A 74 5.34 -8.21 -26.93
C LYS A 74 4.68 -9.22 -25.97
N CYS A 75 3.61 -8.83 -25.30
CA CYS A 75 2.93 -9.71 -24.36
C CYS A 75 2.16 -10.81 -25.10
N THR A 76 2.05 -11.95 -24.46
CA THR A 76 1.09 -12.97 -24.88
C THR A 76 -0.31 -12.57 -24.43
N GLU A 77 -1.34 -13.18 -25.02
CA GLU A 77 -2.74 -12.93 -24.63
C GLU A 77 -3.00 -13.27 -23.16
N ALA A 78 -2.34 -14.32 -22.64
CA ALA A 78 -2.41 -14.72 -21.24
C ALA A 78 -1.77 -13.66 -20.32
N GLN A 79 -0.62 -13.11 -20.71
CA GLN A 79 0.07 -12.06 -19.96
C GLN A 79 -0.73 -10.75 -19.95
N GLU A 80 -1.36 -10.39 -21.07
CA GLU A 80 -2.20 -9.19 -21.16
C GLU A 80 -3.44 -9.30 -20.27
N LYS A 81 -4.18 -10.41 -20.38
CA LYS A 81 -5.35 -10.69 -19.52
C LYS A 81 -4.96 -10.80 -18.04
N GLY A 82 -3.83 -11.44 -17.77
CA GLY A 82 -3.27 -11.57 -16.42
C GLY A 82 -2.92 -10.22 -15.81
N ALA A 83 -2.24 -9.35 -16.58
CA ALA A 83 -1.92 -8.00 -16.16
C ALA A 83 -3.17 -7.20 -15.81
N TYR A 84 -4.23 -7.27 -16.63
CA TYR A 84 -5.50 -6.59 -16.33
C TYR A 84 -6.12 -7.09 -15.03
N LYS A 85 -6.20 -8.41 -14.83
CA LYS A 85 -6.75 -9.02 -13.61
C LYS A 85 -5.98 -8.60 -12.36
N VAL A 86 -4.64 -8.62 -12.43
CA VAL A 86 -3.78 -8.21 -11.32
C VAL A 86 -3.94 -6.72 -11.03
N ILE A 87 -3.92 -5.86 -12.05
CA ILE A 87 -4.09 -4.41 -11.88
C ILE A 87 -5.45 -4.08 -11.26
N GLU A 88 -6.53 -4.70 -11.75
CA GLU A 88 -7.87 -4.51 -11.20
C GLU A 88 -7.94 -4.92 -9.72
N HIS A 89 -7.38 -6.08 -9.37
CA HIS A 89 -7.31 -6.53 -7.98
C HIS A 89 -6.50 -5.56 -7.11
N LEU A 90 -5.34 -5.08 -7.59
CA LEU A 90 -4.51 -4.12 -6.86
C LEU A 90 -5.25 -2.79 -6.64
N ILE A 91 -5.99 -2.30 -7.63
CA ILE A 91 -6.79 -1.08 -7.50
C ILE A 91 -7.92 -1.27 -6.47
N GLN A 92 -8.62 -2.40 -6.51
CA GLN A 92 -9.79 -2.64 -5.65
C GLN A 92 -9.42 -3.00 -4.21
N HIS A 93 -8.37 -3.78 -4.01
CA HIS A 93 -8.07 -4.39 -2.71
C HIS A 93 -6.74 -3.91 -2.09
N GLU A 94 -5.78 -3.44 -2.90
CA GLU A 94 -4.41 -3.14 -2.46
C GLU A 94 -3.91 -1.78 -2.98
N LEU A 95 -4.70 -0.74 -2.75
CA LEU A 95 -4.48 0.59 -3.34
C LEU A 95 -3.10 1.20 -3.01
N ASP A 96 -2.54 0.92 -1.84
CA ASP A 96 -1.20 1.42 -1.50
C ASP A 96 -0.10 0.76 -2.32
N ILE A 97 -0.24 -0.55 -2.60
CA ILE A 97 0.68 -1.28 -3.48
C ILE A 97 0.57 -0.73 -4.90
N TRP A 98 -0.65 -0.47 -5.37
CA TRP A 98 -0.88 0.16 -6.66
C TRP A 98 -0.17 1.52 -6.75
N ARG A 99 -0.32 2.38 -5.73
CA ARG A 99 0.35 3.69 -5.65
C ARG A 99 1.88 3.56 -5.70
N GLU A 100 2.46 2.69 -4.87
CA GLU A 100 3.89 2.45 -4.85
C GLU A 100 4.43 1.99 -6.22
N LEU A 101 3.69 1.11 -6.91
CA LEU A 101 4.05 0.64 -8.25
C LEU A 101 3.98 1.76 -9.29
N CYS A 102 2.92 2.59 -9.24
CA CYS A 102 2.81 3.78 -10.11
C CYS A 102 3.99 4.74 -9.90
N ASP A 103 4.35 5.04 -8.66
CA ASP A 103 5.43 5.97 -8.34
C ASP A 103 6.78 5.48 -8.89
N LYS A 104 7.02 4.16 -8.91
CA LYS A 104 8.25 3.57 -9.42
C LYS A 104 8.28 3.43 -10.95
N TYR A 105 7.17 2.99 -11.56
CA TYR A 105 7.16 2.53 -12.95
C TYR A 105 6.39 3.43 -13.93
N ASP A 106 5.52 4.31 -13.45
CA ASP A 106 4.78 5.27 -14.28
C ASP A 106 4.66 6.64 -13.59
N ALA A 107 5.81 7.22 -13.23
CA ALA A 107 5.88 8.56 -12.67
C ALA A 107 5.27 9.63 -13.60
N SER A 108 5.20 9.36 -14.90
CA SER A 108 4.55 10.24 -15.89
C SER A 108 3.02 10.15 -15.89
N GLY A 109 2.46 9.12 -15.26
CA GLY A 109 1.02 8.84 -15.21
C GLY A 109 0.40 8.47 -16.56
N LYS A 110 1.22 8.13 -17.58
CA LYS A 110 0.77 7.91 -18.96
C LYS A 110 -0.19 6.73 -19.06
N TRP A 111 0.11 5.64 -18.37
CA TRP A 111 -0.67 4.41 -18.39
C TRP A 111 -1.64 4.32 -17.24
N ARG A 112 -1.25 4.90 -16.09
CA ARG A 112 -2.09 5.07 -14.92
C ARG A 112 -3.48 5.57 -15.28
N LYS A 113 -3.56 6.68 -16.04
CA LYS A 113 -4.86 7.24 -16.44
C LYS A 113 -5.70 6.26 -17.27
N THR A 114 -5.08 5.52 -18.19
CA THR A 114 -5.77 4.51 -19.02
C THR A 114 -6.36 3.38 -18.19
N TYR A 115 -5.63 2.88 -17.19
CA TYR A 115 -6.11 1.82 -16.31
C TYR A 115 -7.18 2.34 -15.33
N GLU A 116 -6.99 3.55 -14.79
CA GLU A 116 -7.97 4.19 -13.92
C GLU A 116 -9.30 4.46 -14.65
N ASP A 117 -9.26 5.00 -15.87
CA ASP A 117 -10.46 5.27 -16.68
C ASP A 117 -11.20 3.97 -17.01
N ARG A 118 -10.48 2.89 -17.32
CA ARG A 118 -11.06 1.56 -17.58
C ARG A 118 -11.72 0.99 -16.33
N ALA A 119 -11.05 1.06 -15.19
CA ALA A 119 -11.59 0.56 -13.94
C ALA A 119 -12.82 1.37 -13.51
N LYS A 120 -12.83 2.70 -13.69
CA LYS A 120 -14.03 3.54 -13.52
C LYS A 120 -15.17 3.14 -14.45
N ALA A 121 -14.88 2.81 -15.72
CA ALA A 121 -15.88 2.32 -16.66
C ALA A 121 -16.52 0.98 -16.22
N ASN A 122 -15.78 0.17 -15.48
CA ASN A 122 -16.27 -1.06 -14.84
C ASN A 122 -16.93 -0.82 -13.47
N GLY A 123 -17.17 0.44 -13.08
CA GLY A 123 -17.84 0.79 -11.83
C GLY A 123 -16.93 0.81 -10.59
N ILE A 124 -15.61 0.80 -10.77
CA ILE A 124 -14.65 0.79 -9.67
C ILE A 124 -14.31 2.23 -9.28
N VAL A 125 -14.54 2.58 -8.01
CA VAL A 125 -14.20 3.90 -7.45
C VAL A 125 -12.73 3.90 -7.06
N ILE A 126 -11.93 4.76 -7.70
CA ILE A 126 -10.48 4.87 -7.45
C ILE A 126 -10.18 6.23 -6.82
N PRO A 127 -9.55 6.26 -5.63
CA PRO A 127 -9.02 7.50 -5.07
C PRO A 127 -7.86 7.98 -5.94
N GLU A 128 -7.89 9.23 -6.38
CA GLU A 128 -6.81 9.82 -7.18
C GLU A 128 -5.45 9.59 -6.46
N CYS A 129 -4.50 8.87 -7.07
CA CYS A 129 -3.15 8.85 -6.52
C CYS A 129 -2.55 10.27 -6.63
N PRO A 130 -1.70 10.68 -5.68
CA PRO A 130 -1.07 11.99 -5.73
C PRO A 130 -0.34 12.12 -7.06
N THR A 131 -0.70 13.10 -7.88
CA THR A 131 0.15 13.51 -8.99
C THR A 131 1.37 14.16 -8.35
N ILE A 132 2.58 13.66 -8.64
CA ILE A 132 3.79 14.41 -8.32
C ILE A 132 3.72 15.65 -9.21
N LEU A 133 3.30 16.75 -8.60
CA LEU A 133 3.41 18.09 -9.14
C LEU A 133 4.89 18.29 -9.48
N LEU A 134 5.22 18.24 -10.76
CA LEU A 134 6.49 18.72 -11.32
C LEU A 134 6.57 20.25 -11.23
N ASP A 135 6.25 20.84 -10.08
CA ASP A 135 6.61 22.23 -9.79
C ASP A 135 7.89 22.23 -8.97
N ARG A 136 8.99 21.94 -9.68
CA ARG A 136 10.33 22.31 -9.26
C ARG A 136 10.82 23.45 -10.15
N ILE A 137 10.28 24.64 -9.93
CA ILE A 137 10.85 25.89 -10.45
C ILE A 137 11.05 26.85 -9.28
N LEU A 138 12.35 27.01 -8.96
CA LEU A 138 13.01 28.14 -8.29
C LEU A 138 12.74 28.36 -6.80
N LEU A 139 13.56 27.74 -5.95
CA LEU A 139 14.23 28.45 -4.85
C LEU A 139 15.61 27.83 -4.60
N SER A 140 16.53 28.04 -5.55
CA SER A 140 17.95 28.02 -5.28
C SER A 140 18.31 29.26 -4.46
N SER A 141 18.91 29.04 -3.29
CA SER A 141 19.91 29.91 -2.63
C SER A 141 19.62 31.41 -2.52
N VAL A 142 19.44 31.91 -1.29
CA VAL A 142 20.25 32.99 -0.69
C VAL A 142 19.82 33.17 0.77
N TRP A 143 20.78 32.95 1.67
CA TRP A 143 20.78 33.52 3.02
C TRP A 143 21.26 34.98 2.93
N ILE A 144 20.40 35.97 3.19
CA ILE A 144 20.82 37.27 3.72
C ILE A 144 19.80 37.73 4.78
N ASN A 145 20.35 37.98 5.96
CA ASN A 145 19.74 38.46 7.18
C ASN A 145 19.38 39.97 7.07
N LYS A 146 18.23 40.44 7.61
CA LYS A 146 18.03 41.68 8.42
C LYS A 146 16.56 42.17 8.55
N PRO A 147 16.24 43.04 9.55
CA PRO A 147 15.07 42.87 10.43
C PRO A 147 14.02 44.01 10.43
N THR A 148 12.90 43.76 11.13
CA THR A 148 11.93 44.67 11.82
C THR A 148 11.26 45.81 11.04
N LYS A 149 9.91 45.89 11.04
CA LYS A 149 9.09 46.74 11.94
C LYS A 149 7.59 46.76 11.53
N SER A 150 6.73 46.88 12.54
CA SER A 150 5.37 47.46 12.52
C SER A 150 4.17 46.59 12.13
N MET A 151 3.53 46.08 13.18
CA MET A 151 2.11 45.78 13.33
C MET A 151 1.22 46.91 12.76
N ASN A 152 0.14 46.58 12.04
CA ASN A 152 -1.06 47.42 12.00
C ASN A 152 -2.32 46.62 11.59
N PHE A 153 -3.17 46.40 12.60
CA PHE A 153 -4.64 46.41 12.55
C PHE A 153 -5.31 46.25 11.17
N LEU A 154 -5.81 45.04 10.87
CA LEU A 154 -7.01 44.76 10.04
C LEU A 154 -7.28 43.23 9.99
N VAL A 155 -7.31 42.56 11.16
CA VAL A 155 -7.51 41.09 11.28
C VAL A 155 -8.91 40.77 11.87
N LEU A 156 -9.95 41.53 11.51
CA LEU A 156 -11.25 41.41 12.20
C LEU A 156 -12.50 41.45 11.31
N SER A 157 -12.51 40.81 10.14
CA SER A 157 -13.80 40.64 9.41
C SER A 157 -13.98 39.45 8.46
N ILE A 158 -13.05 38.48 8.35
CA ILE A 158 -13.22 37.32 7.44
C ILE A 158 -12.82 36.00 8.13
N VAL A 159 -13.41 35.70 9.31
CA VAL A 159 -13.20 34.39 9.98
C VAL A 159 -14.52 33.66 10.30
N VAL A 160 -15.70 34.22 9.96
CA VAL A 160 -16.99 33.71 10.50
C VAL A 160 -17.83 32.88 9.53
N THR A 161 -17.39 32.54 8.30
CA THR A 161 -18.21 31.71 7.39
C THR A 161 -17.47 30.58 6.67
N MET A 162 -16.64 29.83 7.41
CA MET A 162 -16.36 28.44 7.06
C MET A 162 -16.70 27.56 8.26
N ALA A 163 -17.99 27.23 8.42
CA ALA A 163 -18.37 25.96 9.03
C ALA A 163 -17.99 24.87 8.01
N ALA A 164 -16.70 24.55 7.96
CA ALA A 164 -16.22 23.43 7.19
C ALA A 164 -16.83 22.15 7.78
N PHE A 165 -17.49 21.36 6.95
CA PHE A 165 -17.70 19.94 7.21
C PHE A 165 -16.31 19.31 7.40
N VAL A 166 -15.87 19.16 8.65
CA VAL A 166 -14.70 18.34 8.97
C VAL A 166 -15.20 16.90 8.87
N ALA A 167 -15.00 16.27 7.71
CA ALA A 167 -15.06 14.83 7.64
C ALA A 167 -14.02 14.30 8.64
N ALA A 168 -14.46 13.54 9.63
CA ALA A 168 -13.55 12.96 10.62
C ALA A 168 -12.55 12.06 9.88
N GLU A 169 -11.27 12.43 9.89
CA GLU A 169 -10.21 11.59 9.32
C GLU A 169 -10.09 10.31 10.14
N THR A 170 -10.52 9.17 9.60
CA THR A 170 -10.33 7.86 10.22
C THR A 170 -9.09 7.16 9.68
N TYR A 171 -8.47 6.28 10.49
CA TYR A 171 -7.48 5.32 10.00
C TYR A 171 -8.11 4.37 8.97
N THR A 172 -7.27 3.70 8.18
CA THR A 172 -7.75 2.72 7.20
C THR A 172 -8.51 1.59 7.89
N ASP A 173 -9.64 1.19 7.32
CA ASP A 173 -10.45 0.04 7.74
C ASP A 173 -10.01 -1.27 7.05
N ARG A 174 -8.95 -1.23 6.22
CA ARG A 174 -8.42 -2.38 5.46
C ARG A 174 -8.08 -3.58 6.35
N TYR A 175 -7.85 -3.38 7.63
CA TYR A 175 -7.49 -4.45 8.56
C TYR A 175 -8.55 -4.69 9.65
N ASP A 176 -9.76 -4.16 9.49
CA ASP A 176 -10.82 -4.32 10.48
C ASP A 176 -11.41 -5.74 10.54
N HIS A 177 -11.07 -6.59 9.58
CA HIS A 177 -11.47 -7.99 9.49
C HIS A 177 -10.42 -8.96 10.04
N ILE A 178 -9.31 -8.50 10.64
CA ILE A 178 -8.41 -9.44 11.31
C ILE A 178 -9.11 -10.13 12.48
N ASN A 179 -8.84 -11.42 12.65
CA ASN A 179 -9.34 -12.16 13.79
C ASN A 179 -8.47 -11.88 15.03
N ILE A 180 -8.84 -10.84 15.78
CA ILE A 180 -8.13 -10.43 17.00
C ILE A 180 -8.12 -11.55 18.03
N ASP A 181 -9.19 -12.35 18.10
CA ASP A 181 -9.38 -13.38 19.12
C ASP A 181 -8.40 -14.52 18.93
N GLU A 182 -8.25 -14.99 17.69
CA GLU A 182 -7.24 -15.98 17.33
C GLU A 182 -5.82 -15.47 17.64
N ILE A 183 -5.52 -14.20 17.34
CA ILE A 183 -4.20 -13.62 17.58
C ILE A 183 -3.89 -13.57 19.09
N ILE A 184 -4.80 -13.05 19.92
CA ILE A 184 -4.55 -12.91 21.36
C ILE A 184 -4.61 -14.25 22.09
N GLU A 185 -5.40 -15.23 21.63
CA GLU A 185 -5.44 -16.56 22.23
C GLU A 185 -4.21 -17.39 21.89
N ASN A 186 -3.55 -17.11 20.76
CA ASN A 186 -2.33 -17.78 20.36
C ASN A 186 -1.10 -16.91 20.58
N ARG A 187 -0.39 -17.13 21.69
CA ARG A 187 0.83 -16.41 22.04
C ARG A 187 1.90 -16.41 20.93
N LYS A 188 1.98 -17.46 20.11
CA LYS A 188 2.94 -17.52 18.98
C LYS A 188 2.57 -16.55 17.85
N LEU A 189 1.29 -16.19 17.71
CA LEU A 189 0.82 -15.16 16.79
C LEU A 189 0.95 -13.77 17.41
N LEU A 190 0.56 -13.60 18.68
CA LEU A 190 0.62 -12.31 19.39
C LEU A 190 2.04 -11.74 19.51
N VAL A 191 3.01 -12.54 19.92
CA VAL A 191 4.37 -12.06 20.23
C VAL A 191 5.06 -11.38 19.02
N PRO A 192 4.98 -11.91 17.79
CA PRO A 192 5.45 -11.19 16.60
C PRO A 192 4.85 -9.79 16.41
N TYR A 193 3.56 -9.58 16.67
CA TYR A 193 2.93 -8.25 16.59
C TYR A 193 3.50 -7.31 17.66
N ILE A 194 3.62 -7.79 18.91
CA ILE A 194 4.21 -7.00 20.00
C ILE A 194 5.67 -6.64 19.68
N LYS A 195 6.47 -7.60 19.21
CA LYS A 195 7.87 -7.34 18.83
C LYS A 195 7.98 -6.37 17.66
N CYS A 196 7.06 -6.42 16.70
CA CYS A 196 6.99 -5.44 15.62
C CYS A 196 6.80 -4.01 16.17
N THR A 197 5.82 -3.79 17.05
CA THR A 197 5.59 -2.46 17.66
C THR A 197 6.81 -2.01 18.47
N LEU A 198 7.48 -2.94 19.15
CA LEU A 198 8.71 -2.65 19.90
C LEU A 198 9.99 -2.48 19.06
N ASP A 199 9.95 -2.56 17.72
CA ASP A 199 11.15 -2.56 16.86
C ASP A 199 12.10 -3.75 17.09
N GLN A 200 11.60 -4.85 17.67
CA GLN A 200 12.36 -6.05 18.03
C GLN A 200 12.13 -7.22 17.06
N GLY A 201 11.51 -6.98 15.91
CA GLY A 201 11.16 -8.04 14.97
C GLY A 201 10.60 -7.52 13.65
N ARG A 202 10.35 -8.47 12.74
CA ARG A 202 9.68 -8.17 11.47
C ARG A 202 8.22 -7.81 11.72
N CYS A 203 7.70 -6.91 10.89
CA CYS A 203 6.29 -6.53 10.89
C CYS A 203 5.54 -7.21 9.75
N THR A 204 4.34 -7.72 10.03
CA THR A 204 3.33 -7.95 8.99
C THR A 204 2.79 -6.59 8.50
N PRO A 205 2.06 -6.54 7.37
CA PRO A 205 1.43 -5.29 6.93
C PRO A 205 0.52 -4.67 8.00
N GLU A 206 -0.29 -5.49 8.66
CA GLU A 206 -1.22 -5.06 9.72
C GLU A 206 -0.45 -4.56 10.96
N GLY A 207 0.63 -5.26 11.32
CA GLY A 207 1.50 -4.84 12.41
C GLY A 207 2.24 -3.53 12.12
N ARG A 208 2.60 -3.27 10.85
CA ARG A 208 3.22 -2.01 10.43
C ARG A 208 2.23 -0.85 10.55
N GLU A 209 0.99 -1.07 10.13
CA GLU A 209 -0.10 -0.09 10.27
C GLU A 209 -0.34 0.24 11.74
N LEU A 210 -0.53 -0.79 12.58
CA LEU A 210 -0.67 -0.62 14.02
C LEU A 210 0.50 0.16 14.61
N LYS A 211 1.73 -0.20 14.25
CA LYS A 211 2.93 0.45 14.75
C LYS A 211 3.03 1.93 14.33
N ALA A 212 2.59 2.27 13.13
CA ALA A 212 2.60 3.64 12.64
C ALA A 212 1.62 4.54 13.43
N HIS A 213 0.48 3.97 13.87
CA HIS A 213 -0.61 4.73 14.48
C HIS A 213 -0.73 4.59 16.00
N ILE A 214 -0.08 3.60 16.64
CA ILE A 214 -0.23 3.33 18.07
C ILE A 214 0.08 4.55 18.95
N LYS A 215 1.10 5.35 18.60
CA LYS A 215 1.44 6.56 19.36
C LYS A 215 0.34 7.63 19.25
N ASP A 216 -0.12 7.90 18.04
CA ASP A 216 -1.20 8.86 17.77
C ASP A 216 -2.51 8.41 18.47
N ALA A 217 -2.83 7.12 18.41
CA ALA A 217 -4.00 6.56 19.08
C ALA A 217 -3.91 6.67 20.61
N MET A 218 -2.74 6.48 21.21
CA MET A 218 -2.53 6.70 22.66
C MET A 218 -2.68 8.18 23.04
N GLN A 219 -2.17 9.08 22.20
CA GLN A 219 -2.25 10.53 22.40
C GLN A 219 -3.68 11.05 22.29
N THR A 220 -4.47 10.51 21.37
CA THR A 220 -5.78 11.06 20.98
C THR A 220 -6.97 10.20 21.41
N SER A 221 -6.72 9.20 22.27
CA SER A 221 -7.75 8.22 22.69
C SER A 221 -8.46 7.55 21.51
N CYS A 222 -7.70 7.20 20.47
CA CYS A 222 -8.21 6.52 19.28
C CYS A 222 -9.30 7.33 18.54
N SER A 223 -9.20 8.67 18.50
CA SER A 223 -10.21 9.55 17.88
C SER A 223 -10.43 9.26 16.39
N LYS A 224 -9.37 8.80 15.70
CA LYS A 224 -9.39 8.40 14.30
C LYS A 224 -9.69 6.91 14.08
N CYS A 225 -9.89 6.13 15.14
CA CYS A 225 -10.14 4.69 15.01
C CYS A 225 -11.57 4.39 14.60
N THR A 226 -11.77 3.34 13.80
CA THR A 226 -13.11 2.77 13.58
C THR A 226 -13.64 2.13 14.86
N GLU A 227 -14.95 1.90 14.94
CA GLU A 227 -15.54 1.22 16.11
C GLU A 227 -14.99 -0.20 16.30
N LYS A 228 -14.69 -0.92 15.21
CA LYS A 228 -14.03 -2.24 15.29
C LYS A 228 -12.61 -2.12 15.84
N GLN A 229 -11.84 -1.13 15.39
CA GLN A 229 -10.49 -0.87 15.90
C GLN A 229 -10.50 -0.49 17.38
N LYS A 230 -11.49 0.31 17.83
CA LYS A 230 -11.64 0.66 19.25
C LYS A 230 -11.89 -0.58 20.11
N LYS A 231 -12.88 -1.40 19.74
CA LYS A 231 -13.21 -2.65 20.46
C LYS A 231 -12.02 -3.62 20.46
N GLY A 232 -11.37 -3.78 19.32
CA GLY A 232 -10.17 -4.58 19.14
C GLY A 232 -9.00 -4.12 20.02
N ALA A 233 -8.68 -2.83 19.99
CA ALA A 233 -7.61 -2.24 20.79
C ALA A 233 -7.86 -2.43 22.29
N ARG A 234 -9.09 -2.19 22.78
CA ARG A 234 -9.46 -2.45 24.17
C ARG A 234 -9.22 -3.92 24.55
N LYS A 235 -9.66 -4.85 23.71
CA LYS A 235 -9.50 -6.30 23.94
C LYS A 235 -8.02 -6.71 24.01
N VAL A 236 -7.21 -6.26 23.05
CA VAL A 236 -5.78 -6.56 22.98
C VAL A 236 -5.03 -5.98 24.19
N VAL A 237 -5.27 -4.71 24.53
CA VAL A 237 -4.57 -4.06 25.64
C VAL A 237 -4.95 -4.69 26.98
N ARG A 238 -6.23 -5.02 27.20
CA ARG A 238 -6.67 -5.77 28.40
C ARG A 238 -5.97 -7.13 28.48
N HIS A 239 -5.84 -7.85 27.37
CA HIS A 239 -5.12 -9.12 27.33
C HIS A 239 -3.63 -8.96 27.66
N ILE A 240 -2.94 -8.00 27.04
CA ILE A 240 -1.51 -7.75 27.27
C ILE A 240 -1.25 -7.36 28.73
N ARG A 241 -2.09 -6.49 29.31
CA ARG A 241 -2.02 -6.16 30.74
C ARG A 241 -2.25 -7.38 31.62
N ALA A 242 -3.19 -8.26 31.29
CA ALA A 242 -3.48 -9.41 32.15
C ALA A 242 -2.40 -10.50 32.06
N LYS A 243 -1.88 -10.79 30.85
CA LYS A 243 -1.09 -12.00 30.58
C LYS A 243 0.36 -11.75 30.13
N GLU A 244 0.69 -10.56 29.66
CA GLU A 244 2.00 -10.24 29.05
C GLU A 244 2.62 -8.98 29.70
N GLN A 245 2.70 -8.99 31.03
CA GLN A 245 3.14 -7.86 31.86
C GLN A 245 4.54 -7.29 31.49
N ASP A 246 5.47 -8.16 31.08
CA ASP A 246 6.79 -7.70 30.64
C ASP A 246 6.71 -6.87 29.35
N TYR A 247 5.93 -7.35 28.37
CA TYR A 247 5.69 -6.60 27.14
C TYR A 247 4.89 -5.32 27.37
N TRP A 248 3.94 -5.33 28.30
CA TRP A 248 3.22 -4.11 28.68
C TRP A 248 4.18 -3.01 29.14
N LYS A 249 5.13 -3.34 30.03
CA LYS A 249 6.15 -2.39 30.50
C LYS A 249 7.02 -1.87 29.36
N GLN A 250 7.43 -2.73 28.44
CA GLN A 250 8.23 -2.33 27.27
C GLN A 250 7.45 -1.38 26.33
N ILE A 251 6.15 -1.64 26.13
CA ILE A 251 5.27 -0.78 25.31
C ILE A 251 5.17 0.61 25.94
N LEU A 252 4.90 0.70 27.25
CA LEU A 252 4.85 1.98 27.96
C LEU A 252 6.19 2.71 27.88
N ALA A 253 7.29 2.04 28.19
CA ALA A 253 8.63 2.65 28.11
C ALA A 253 8.96 3.20 26.71
N LYS A 254 8.38 2.63 25.64
CA LYS A 254 8.60 3.08 24.27
C LYS A 254 7.69 4.23 23.85
N TYR A 255 6.40 4.14 24.16
CA TYR A 255 5.38 5.04 23.61
C TYR A 255 4.96 6.14 24.57
N ASP A 256 5.08 5.91 25.88
CA ASP A 256 4.72 6.85 26.93
C ASP A 256 5.63 6.71 28.19
N PRO A 257 6.95 6.99 28.07
CA PRO A 257 7.90 6.80 29.18
C PRO A 257 7.67 7.73 30.37
N GLU A 258 6.98 8.86 30.16
CA GLU A 258 6.71 9.89 31.17
C GLU A 258 5.25 9.85 31.69
N ASP A 259 4.47 8.84 31.31
CA ASP A 259 3.04 8.71 31.64
C ASP A 259 2.18 9.93 31.20
N GLN A 260 2.62 10.69 30.18
CA GLN A 260 1.95 11.90 29.70
C GLN A 260 0.62 11.63 28.99
N TYR A 261 0.39 10.40 28.50
CA TYR A 261 -0.84 10.00 27.81
C TYR A 261 -1.68 9.00 28.62
N LYS A 262 -1.29 8.75 29.86
CA LYS A 262 -1.92 7.76 30.74
C LYS A 262 -3.40 7.96 30.93
N GLU A 263 -3.81 9.19 31.22
CA GLU A 263 -5.22 9.51 31.40
C GLU A 263 -6.03 9.25 30.13
N ASN A 264 -5.46 9.54 28.95
CA ASN A 264 -6.12 9.37 27.65
C ASN A 264 -6.39 7.89 27.37
N TYR A 265 -5.36 7.04 27.43
CA TYR A 265 -5.55 5.62 27.14
C TYR A 265 -6.28 4.89 28.27
N GLU A 266 -6.11 5.24 29.55
CA GLU A 266 -6.88 4.61 30.63
C GLU A 266 -8.38 4.95 30.53
N SER A 267 -8.73 6.20 30.20
CA SER A 267 -10.12 6.59 29.91
C SER A 267 -10.70 5.80 28.73
N PHE A 268 -9.92 5.66 27.65
CA PHE A 268 -10.31 4.85 26.49
C PHE A 268 -10.53 3.36 26.84
N LEU A 269 -9.71 2.79 27.73
CA LEU A 269 -9.80 1.40 28.16
C LEU A 269 -10.93 1.15 29.18
N ALA A 270 -11.32 2.18 29.94
CA ALA A 270 -12.42 2.13 30.90
C ALA A 270 -13.80 2.23 30.24
N ALA A 271 -13.88 2.76 29.01
CA ALA A 271 -15.13 2.81 28.27
C ALA A 271 -15.68 1.40 27.95
N GLU A 272 -16.99 1.24 28.13
CA GLU A 272 -17.75 0.06 27.70
C GLU A 272 -18.11 0.17 26.20
N ASP A 273 -18.42 -0.97 25.58
CA ASP A 273 -18.60 -1.13 24.13
C ASP A 273 -20.04 -0.92 23.63
#